data_AF-A0A8H6BBY9-F1
#
_entry.id   AF-A0A8H6BBY9-F1
#
_cell.length_a   1.000
_cell.length_b   1.000
_cell.length_c   1.000
_cell.angle_alpha   90.00
_cell.angle_beta   90.00
_cell.angle_gamma   90.00
#
_symmetry.space_group_name_H-M   'P 1'
#
loop_
_entity.id
_entity.type
_entity.pdbx_description
1 polymer ?
#
loop_
_entity_poly.entity_id
_entity_poly.type
_entity_poly.pdbx_seq_one_letter_code
_entity_poly.pdbx_strand_id
1 'polypeptide(L)'
;MSEHLDYNDANNGNISDSNSDTDSDNNDDNIRCFICLCNKGERAPYCSKRESDDFIKPCKCSFVAHRKCFLSWVSSITIPKVIGPDPDRSTFGIPVPFARSTNPQALTFHCSIFELLTGTFSLSSDKMCVLVDCPQCRRRICLSTKNNWLLNIRRFCEQVIDSLGSAALLSGTISTACLSIIASAMFTLGSLGQDTLNILAKPSVQLGIYGVRRFPSLSISDALDNDLISSQRYASITCGIPLYTLYLTSSFPFGYQADFLFSVLAYSLFSDPDGVPDTVPRRIMRNLTIARALAKAVYNISLNKIYYYWHKTIQPCFFTDKLSQEDLIRIEEDIEEDNEQTSRDEVAATKDSRYPFLFRVLRKTFRYFTKSLKTWWRELFICSKVDFSVMFGSSSMYRKVLVSLFLPRVGKYISDNLLVSIPGMNTFLNRFTDTPDENLFLRNILGCATASLISTVLSFALNYFRYRQLRHIDVDDSSTEYLKYVNKVYGEDGTQQ
;
A
#
# COMPACT_ATOMS: atom_id res chain seq x y z
N MET A 1 44.43 -51.15 -10.09
CA MET A 1 45.80 -50.74 -10.44
C MET A 1 46.31 -49.93 -9.28
N SER A 2 47.10 -50.61 -8.47
CA SER A 2 47.68 -50.18 -7.22
C SER A 2 48.97 -49.44 -7.52
N GLU A 3 49.25 -48.33 -6.84
CA GLU A 3 50.62 -47.89 -6.61
C GLU A 3 50.68 -47.12 -5.29
N HIS A 4 51.16 -47.84 -4.26
CA HIS A 4 51.82 -47.31 -3.09
C HIS A 4 53.20 -46.80 -3.51
N LEU A 5 53.68 -45.70 -2.93
CA LEU A 5 55.07 -45.55 -2.51
C LEU A 5 55.16 -44.52 -1.38
N ASP A 6 55.65 -44.99 -0.25
CA ASP A 6 55.96 -44.28 1.00
C ASP A 6 57.18 -43.36 0.86
N TYR A 7 57.23 -42.31 1.69
CA TYR A 7 58.48 -41.90 2.33
C TYR A 7 58.22 -41.17 3.67
N ASN A 8 58.75 -41.75 4.74
CA ASN A 8 58.82 -41.20 6.11
C ASN A 8 59.96 -40.17 6.23
N ASP A 9 59.84 -39.15 7.09
CA ASP A 9 60.37 -39.22 8.47
C ASP A 9 60.39 -37.86 9.20
N ALA A 10 60.09 -37.97 10.51
CA ALA A 10 60.67 -37.25 11.65
C ALA A 10 60.47 -35.73 11.90
N ASN A 11 59.63 -35.48 12.92
CA ASN A 11 60.03 -34.94 14.23
C ASN A 11 60.42 -33.44 14.36
N ASN A 12 59.55 -32.65 15.00
CA ASN A 12 59.84 -32.01 16.29
C ASN A 12 58.64 -31.21 16.79
N GLY A 13 58.01 -31.70 17.87
CA GLY A 13 57.18 -30.87 18.72
C GLY A 13 58.07 -29.94 19.55
N ASN A 14 57.68 -28.68 19.64
CA ASN A 14 58.04 -27.82 20.76
C ASN A 14 56.84 -26.97 21.12
N ILE A 15 56.30 -27.29 22.28
CA ILE A 15 55.44 -26.43 23.09
C ILE A 15 56.32 -25.30 23.61
N SER A 16 55.90 -24.06 23.37
CA SER A 16 56.37 -22.92 24.14
C SER A 16 55.23 -21.91 24.22
N ASP A 17 54.63 -21.90 25.40
CA ASP A 17 53.76 -20.83 25.90
C ASP A 17 54.55 -19.51 25.94
N SER A 18 53.96 -18.46 25.37
CA SER A 18 54.29 -17.10 25.75
C SER A 18 53.05 -16.22 25.59
N ASN A 19 52.40 -15.96 26.73
CA ASN A 19 51.52 -14.82 26.91
C ASN A 19 52.27 -13.55 26.53
N SER A 20 51.74 -12.80 25.57
CA SER A 20 52.00 -11.37 25.45
C SER A 20 50.67 -10.66 25.20
N ASP A 21 50.19 -10.04 26.27
CA ASP A 21 49.10 -9.07 26.31
C ASP A 21 49.38 -7.90 25.36
N THR A 22 48.98 -8.01 24.09
CA THR A 22 48.86 -6.89 23.14
C THR A 22 47.93 -7.32 22.00
N ASP A 23 46.61 -7.28 22.23
CA ASP A 23 45.62 -7.47 21.15
C ASP A 23 44.23 -6.88 21.49
N SER A 24 44.21 -5.67 22.05
CA SER A 24 42.94 -4.95 22.29
C SER A 24 42.53 -3.98 21.18
N ASP A 25 43.34 -3.76 20.14
CA ASP A 25 43.04 -2.81 19.06
C ASP A 25 42.72 -3.45 17.68
N ASN A 26 42.76 -4.79 17.54
CA ASN A 26 42.48 -5.50 16.27
C ASN A 26 41.08 -6.17 16.18
N ASN A 27 40.24 -6.07 17.22
CA ASN A 27 38.94 -6.79 17.24
C ASN A 27 37.81 -6.07 16.48
N ASP A 28 38.01 -4.84 16.03
CA ASP A 28 36.98 -4.03 15.38
C ASP A 28 36.82 -4.31 13.88
N ASP A 29 37.76 -5.05 13.29
CA ASP A 29 37.81 -5.40 11.86
C ASP A 29 37.07 -6.70 11.52
N ASN A 30 36.68 -7.50 12.54
CA ASN A 30 35.98 -8.77 12.37
C ASN A 30 34.46 -8.68 12.65
N ILE A 31 33.89 -7.47 12.68
CA ILE A 31 32.45 -7.31 12.86
C ILE A 31 31.74 -7.75 11.57
N ARG A 32 31.07 -8.91 11.65
CA ARG A 32 30.31 -9.52 10.55
C ARG A 32 28.82 -9.50 10.85
N CYS A 33 28.02 -9.11 9.84
CA CYS A 33 26.57 -9.18 9.96
C CYS A 33 26.10 -10.64 9.94
N PHE A 34 25.39 -11.09 10.97
CA PHE A 34 24.87 -12.46 11.05
C PHE A 34 23.86 -12.81 9.93
N ILE A 35 23.21 -11.80 9.35
CA ILE A 35 22.12 -12.01 8.37
C ILE A 35 22.66 -12.08 6.95
N CYS A 36 23.48 -11.10 6.53
CA CYS A 36 24.00 -11.04 5.16
C CYS A 36 25.44 -11.55 5.03
N LEU A 37 26.12 -11.85 6.14
CA LEU A 37 27.49 -12.35 6.19
C LEU A 37 28.56 -11.40 5.63
N CYS A 38 28.21 -10.15 5.33
CA CYS A 38 29.16 -9.12 4.94
C CYS A 38 29.92 -8.59 6.16
N ASN A 39 31.18 -8.24 5.94
CA ASN A 39 32.06 -7.63 6.94
C ASN A 39 31.90 -6.10 6.97
N LYS A 40 32.43 -5.47 8.02
CA LYS A 40 32.55 -4.01 8.10
C LYS A 40 33.38 -3.50 6.92
N GLY A 41 32.83 -2.55 6.14
CA GLY A 41 33.44 -2.04 4.92
C GLY A 41 33.07 -2.80 3.63
N GLU A 42 32.53 -4.01 3.74
CA GLU A 42 31.87 -4.68 2.61
C GLU A 42 30.43 -4.17 2.49
N ARG A 43 29.93 -4.08 1.26
CA ARG A 43 28.59 -3.59 1.01
C ARG A 43 27.55 -4.67 1.27
N ALA A 44 26.56 -4.33 2.09
CA ALA A 44 25.39 -5.19 2.31
C ALA A 44 24.40 -5.11 1.12
N PRO A 45 23.70 -6.21 0.77
CA PRO A 45 22.70 -6.20 -0.30
C PRO A 45 21.62 -5.13 -0.08
N TYR A 46 21.23 -4.45 -1.16
CA TYR A 46 20.23 -3.38 -1.17
C TYR A 46 20.51 -2.21 -0.20
N CYS A 47 21.75 -2.06 0.27
CA CYS A 47 22.17 -1.02 1.19
C CYS A 47 23.08 0.01 0.48
N SER A 48 22.93 1.28 0.85
CA SER A 48 23.96 2.28 0.52
C SER A 48 25.23 2.02 1.34
N LYS A 49 26.37 2.63 0.97
CA LYS A 49 27.62 2.52 1.73
C LYS A 49 27.43 2.91 3.20
N ARG A 50 26.77 4.04 3.46
CA ARG A 50 26.44 4.51 4.82
C ARG A 50 25.53 3.55 5.59
N GLU A 51 24.59 2.90 4.92
CA GLU A 51 23.70 1.92 5.55
C GLU A 51 24.40 0.58 5.82
N SER A 52 25.42 0.24 5.03
CA SER A 52 26.25 -0.94 5.23
C SER A 52 27.19 -0.78 6.43
N ASP A 53 27.54 0.45 6.79
CA ASP A 53 28.34 0.74 7.99
C ASP A 53 27.50 0.87 9.28
N ASP A 54 26.16 0.83 9.20
CA ASP A 54 25.26 0.97 10.36
C ASP A 54 24.97 -0.40 11.04
N PHE A 55 25.88 -0.81 11.91
CA PHE A 55 25.76 -2.02 12.72
C PHE A 55 25.00 -1.78 14.04
N ILE A 56 24.18 -2.76 14.42
CA ILE A 56 23.50 -2.81 15.71
C ILE A 56 23.75 -4.16 16.41
N LYS A 57 23.75 -4.13 17.75
CA LYS A 57 23.82 -5.30 18.61
C LYS A 57 22.51 -5.45 19.40
N PRO A 58 21.47 -6.06 18.80
CA PRO A 58 20.14 -6.06 19.39
C PRO A 58 19.96 -7.05 20.55
N CYS A 59 20.97 -7.88 20.84
CA CYS A 59 20.96 -8.81 21.96
C CYS A 59 22.32 -8.81 22.65
N LYS A 60 22.33 -9.16 23.95
CA LYS A 60 23.57 -9.29 24.75
C LYS A 60 24.48 -10.44 24.29
N CYS A 61 23.97 -11.38 23.49
CA CYS A 61 24.80 -12.43 22.88
C CYS A 61 25.68 -11.87 21.75
N SER A 62 26.41 -12.73 21.04
CA SER A 62 27.25 -12.35 19.89
C SER A 62 26.46 -12.01 18.62
N PHE A 63 25.19 -11.62 18.75
CA PHE A 63 24.33 -11.30 17.61
C PHE A 63 24.53 -9.84 17.21
N VAL A 64 25.22 -9.64 16.09
CA VAL A 64 25.47 -8.34 15.46
C VAL A 64 24.96 -8.39 14.03
N ALA A 65 24.27 -7.34 13.60
CA ALA A 65 23.73 -7.24 12.25
C ALA A 65 23.64 -5.77 11.81
N HIS A 66 23.64 -5.53 10.49
CA HIS A 66 23.26 -4.20 9.99
C HIS A 66 21.82 -3.90 10.41
N ARG A 67 21.55 -2.64 10.79
CA ARG A 67 20.21 -2.20 11.20
C ARG A 67 19.15 -2.56 10.17
N LYS A 68 19.45 -2.29 8.89
CA LYS A 68 18.54 -2.57 7.78
C LYS A 68 18.29 -4.08 7.60
N CYS A 69 19.34 -4.91 7.65
CA CYS A 69 19.20 -6.37 7.58
C CYS A 69 18.36 -6.92 8.74
N PHE A 70 18.60 -6.43 9.96
CA PHE A 70 17.85 -6.85 11.14
C PHE A 70 16.37 -6.49 11.06
N LEU A 71 16.02 -5.25 10.72
CA LEU A 71 14.62 -4.82 10.56
C LEU A 71 13.93 -5.61 9.44
N SER A 72 14.65 -5.93 8.37
CA SER A 72 14.16 -6.76 7.27
C SER A 72 13.85 -8.18 7.74
N TRP A 73 14.73 -8.79 8.54
CA TRP A 73 14.52 -10.12 9.14
C TRP A 73 13.37 -10.13 10.16
N VAL A 74 13.29 -9.12 11.03
CA VAL A 74 12.16 -8.98 11.98
C VAL A 74 10.84 -8.89 11.20
N SER A 75 10.83 -8.13 10.11
CA SER A 75 9.62 -8.01 9.28
C SER A 75 9.21 -9.35 8.66
N SER A 76 10.14 -10.20 8.24
CA SER A 76 9.80 -11.48 7.61
C SER A 76 9.28 -12.54 8.58
N ILE A 77 9.56 -12.41 9.88
CA ILE A 77 9.10 -13.34 10.93
C ILE A 77 7.79 -12.89 11.58
N THR A 78 7.66 -11.59 11.81
CA THR A 78 6.45 -11.01 12.43
C THR A 78 5.26 -10.96 11.49
N ILE A 79 5.53 -11.13 10.19
CA ILE A 79 4.51 -11.22 9.17
C ILE A 79 4.11 -12.68 9.01
N PRO A 80 2.83 -13.02 9.20
CA PRO A 80 2.35 -14.33 8.80
C PRO A 80 2.58 -14.44 7.30
N LYS A 81 3.53 -15.30 6.89
CA LYS A 81 3.67 -15.67 5.48
C LYS A 81 2.31 -16.21 5.06
N VAL A 82 1.67 -15.56 4.10
CA VAL A 82 0.53 -16.13 3.37
C VAL A 82 1.13 -17.22 2.48
N ILE A 83 1.57 -18.30 3.10
CA ILE A 83 1.75 -19.56 2.41
C ILE A 83 0.33 -19.95 2.03
N GLY A 84 0.13 -20.32 0.76
CA GLY A 84 -1.10 -20.97 0.34
C GLY A 84 -1.42 -22.18 1.23
N PRO A 85 -2.55 -22.86 1.02
CA PRO A 85 -2.85 -24.05 1.81
C PRO A 85 -1.68 -25.03 1.67
N ASP A 86 -0.92 -25.21 2.76
CA ASP A 86 0.01 -26.32 2.89
C ASP A 86 -0.86 -27.59 2.85
N PRO A 87 -0.69 -28.47 1.85
CA PRO A 87 -1.54 -29.65 1.69
C PRO A 87 -1.43 -30.65 2.85
N ASP A 88 -0.38 -30.53 3.69
CA ASP A 88 -0.05 -31.54 4.70
C ASP A 88 -0.46 -31.16 6.14
N ARG A 89 -1.15 -30.03 6.35
CA ARG A 89 -1.78 -29.70 7.64
C ARG A 89 -3.30 -29.73 7.52
N SER A 90 -3.81 -30.91 7.21
CA SER A 90 -5.22 -31.29 7.34
C SER A 90 -5.60 -31.42 8.82
N THR A 91 -5.68 -30.30 9.53
CA THR A 91 -6.46 -30.24 10.76
C THR A 91 -7.85 -29.75 10.38
N PHE A 92 -8.81 -30.68 10.35
CA PHE A 92 -10.24 -30.38 10.44
C PHE A 92 -10.44 -29.40 11.59
N GLY A 93 -10.67 -28.14 11.28
CA GLY A 93 -10.69 -27.07 12.26
C GLY A 93 -11.35 -25.84 11.68
N ILE A 94 -12.48 -25.48 12.27
CA ILE A 94 -13.22 -24.25 12.05
C ILE A 94 -12.22 -23.08 11.99
N PRO A 95 -12.25 -22.21 10.96
CA PRO A 95 -11.34 -21.08 10.89
C PRO A 95 -11.62 -20.17 12.08
N VAL A 96 -10.69 -20.11 13.03
CA VAL A 96 -10.76 -19.18 14.16
C VAL A 96 -10.67 -17.75 13.59
N PRO A 97 -11.71 -16.91 13.66
CA PRO A 97 -11.74 -15.63 12.96
C PRO A 97 -10.81 -14.57 13.55
N PHE A 98 -10.30 -14.80 14.77
CA PHE A 98 -9.69 -13.75 15.60
C PHE A 98 -8.16 -13.65 15.51
N ALA A 99 -7.47 -14.57 14.83
CA ALA A 99 -6.01 -14.58 14.76
C ALA A 99 -5.44 -14.22 13.38
N ARG A 100 -6.29 -14.01 12.36
CA ARG A 100 -5.82 -13.61 11.03
C ARG A 100 -5.55 -12.11 11.04
N SER A 101 -4.28 -11.73 11.26
CA SER A 101 -3.81 -10.40 10.86
C SER A 101 -4.14 -10.22 9.38
N THR A 102 -5.05 -9.30 9.06
CA THR A 102 -5.45 -8.98 7.68
C THR A 102 -4.35 -8.21 6.94
N ASN A 103 -3.20 -8.01 7.59
CA ASN A 103 -2.04 -7.30 7.06
C ASN A 103 -0.76 -8.14 7.19
N PRO A 104 -0.59 -9.18 6.35
CA PRO A 104 0.66 -9.95 6.25
C PRO A 104 1.75 -9.17 5.49
N GLN A 105 1.76 -7.83 5.54
CA GLN A 105 2.56 -7.00 4.65
C GLN A 105 3.38 -5.91 5.36
N ALA A 106 3.30 -5.82 6.69
CA ALA A 106 4.16 -4.95 7.48
C ALA A 106 4.16 -5.37 8.94
N LEU A 107 5.25 -5.06 9.66
CA LEU A 107 5.32 -5.15 11.13
C LEU A 107 4.08 -4.48 11.75
N THR A 108 3.31 -5.27 12.49
CA THR A 108 2.11 -4.80 13.19
C THR A 108 2.42 -4.70 14.68
N PHE A 109 2.20 -3.51 15.23
CA PHE A 109 2.21 -3.30 16.67
C PHE A 109 0.78 -3.59 17.15
N HIS A 110 0.61 -4.66 17.92
CA HIS A 110 -0.71 -5.13 18.32
C HIS A 110 -1.43 -4.11 19.22
N CYS A 111 -2.69 -3.83 18.90
CA CYS A 111 -3.69 -3.28 19.82
C CYS A 111 -4.89 -4.23 19.76
N SER A 112 -5.34 -4.74 20.89
CA SER A 112 -6.49 -5.64 20.94
C SER A 112 -7.79 -4.85 20.79
N ILE A 113 -8.73 -5.38 20.00
CA ILE A 113 -10.11 -4.86 19.84
C ILE A 113 -10.84 -4.88 21.19
N PHE A 114 -10.57 -5.91 21.99
CA PHE A 114 -11.20 -6.09 23.30
C PHE A 114 -10.83 -4.95 24.24
N GLU A 115 -9.55 -4.56 24.29
CA GLU A 115 -9.03 -3.52 25.19
C GLU A 115 -9.57 -2.12 24.88
N LEU A 116 -9.88 -1.83 23.61
CA LEU A 116 -10.49 -0.55 23.22
C LEU A 116 -11.98 -0.49 23.61
N LEU A 117 -12.70 -1.60 23.47
CA LEU A 117 -14.13 -1.70 23.82
C LEU A 117 -14.36 -1.78 25.34
N THR A 118 -13.45 -2.40 26.10
CA THR A 118 -13.52 -2.48 27.56
C THR A 118 -13.00 -1.22 28.26
N GLY A 119 -12.50 -0.22 27.52
CA GLY A 119 -11.94 1.01 28.09
C GLY A 119 -10.66 0.81 28.91
N THR A 120 -10.06 -0.39 28.86
CA THR A 120 -8.82 -0.73 29.56
C THR A 120 -7.57 -0.34 28.76
N PHE A 121 -7.74 0.14 27.53
CA PHE A 121 -6.66 0.74 26.75
C PHE A 121 -6.26 2.07 27.40
N SER A 122 -5.13 2.07 28.10
CA SER A 122 -4.40 3.32 28.32
C SER A 122 -3.91 3.81 26.96
N LEU A 123 -4.64 4.75 26.36
CA LEU A 123 -4.19 5.55 25.21
C LEU A 123 -2.85 6.28 25.47
N SER A 124 -2.31 6.16 26.69
CA SER A 124 -1.20 6.90 27.27
C SER A 124 0.10 6.09 27.39
N SER A 125 0.29 5.01 26.62
CA SER A 125 1.65 4.49 26.42
C SER A 125 2.31 5.25 25.28
N ASP A 126 3.35 6.03 25.58
CA ASP A 126 4.14 6.80 24.60
C ASP A 126 4.87 5.91 23.58
N LYS A 127 5.05 4.62 23.92
CA LYS A 127 5.75 3.63 23.09
C LYS A 127 4.87 2.43 22.77
N MET A 128 5.01 1.92 21.55
CA MET A 128 4.54 0.61 21.12
C MET A 128 5.71 -0.35 21.02
N CYS A 129 5.52 -1.58 21.49
CA CYS A 129 6.58 -2.58 21.52
C CYS A 129 6.21 -3.85 20.74
N VAL A 130 7.17 -4.41 20.00
CA VAL A 130 7.10 -5.74 19.40
C VAL A 130 8.18 -6.60 20.02
N LEU A 131 7.80 -7.81 20.45
CA LEU A 131 8.72 -8.79 21.01
C LEU A 131 9.09 -9.79 19.93
N VAL A 132 10.39 -10.00 19.73
CA VAL A 132 10.93 -11.00 18.79
C VAL A 132 11.99 -11.83 19.49
N ASP A 133 12.04 -13.13 19.24
CA ASP A 133 13.05 -14.00 19.82
C ASP A 133 14.38 -13.88 19.06
N CYS A 134 15.49 -13.78 19.79
CA CYS A 134 16.83 -13.78 19.18
C CYS A 134 17.10 -15.11 18.44
N PRO A 135 17.60 -15.09 17.19
CA PRO A 135 17.84 -16.33 16.44
C PRO A 135 18.96 -17.20 17.03
N GLN A 136 19.92 -16.60 17.74
CA GLN A 136 21.05 -17.34 18.34
C GLN A 136 20.73 -17.92 19.72
N CYS A 137 20.18 -17.09 20.62
CA CYS A 137 20.02 -17.46 22.04
C CYS A 137 18.56 -17.52 22.51
N ARG A 138 17.59 -17.29 21.62
CA ARG A 138 16.13 -17.28 21.90
C ARG A 138 15.68 -16.28 22.97
N ARG A 139 16.55 -15.39 23.44
CA ARG A 139 16.17 -14.31 24.37
C ARG A 139 15.27 -13.30 23.65
N ARG A 140 14.21 -12.83 24.32
CA ARG A 140 13.27 -11.84 23.77
C ARG A 140 13.96 -10.48 23.59
N ILE A 141 13.89 -9.95 22.38
CA ILE A 141 14.32 -8.62 21.98
C ILE A 141 13.08 -7.73 21.92
N CYS A 142 13.13 -6.56 22.56
CA CYS A 142 12.04 -5.59 22.55
C CYS A 142 12.35 -4.50 21.52
N LEU A 143 11.48 -4.35 20.52
CA LEU A 143 11.55 -3.28 19.55
C LEU A 143 10.51 -2.23 19.89
N SER A 144 10.95 -1.00 20.13
CA SER A 144 10.04 0.09 20.49
C SER A 144 9.95 1.14 19.39
N THR A 145 8.76 1.73 19.25
CA THR A 145 8.53 2.91 18.40
C THR A 145 7.53 3.84 19.08
N LYS A 146 7.47 5.10 18.65
CA LYS A 146 6.51 6.08 19.19
C LYS A 146 5.08 5.72 18.81
N ASN A 147 4.18 5.73 19.79
CA ASN A 147 2.75 5.51 19.57
C ASN A 147 2.13 6.71 18.83
N ASN A 148 1.22 6.44 17.90
CA ASN A 148 0.41 7.46 17.22
C ASN A 148 -1.06 7.06 17.27
N TRP A 149 -1.87 7.83 17.98
CA TRP A 149 -3.31 7.57 18.16
C TRP A 149 -4.09 7.45 16.84
N LEU A 150 -3.74 8.27 15.84
CA LEU A 150 -4.37 8.24 14.51
C LEU A 150 -4.21 6.88 13.81
N LEU A 151 -3.06 6.23 13.99
CA LEU A 151 -2.81 4.92 13.40
C LEU A 151 -3.59 3.82 14.13
N ASN A 152 -3.85 3.98 15.43
CA ASN A 152 -4.67 3.04 16.20
C ASN A 152 -6.13 3.10 15.78
N ILE A 153 -6.67 4.30 15.58
CA ILE A 153 -8.04 4.46 15.04
C ILE A 153 -8.15 3.84 13.65
N ARG A 154 -7.18 4.10 12.76
CA ARG A 154 -7.18 3.49 11.42
C ARG A 154 -7.24 1.96 11.52
N ARG A 155 -6.40 1.35 12.35
CA ARG A 155 -6.35 -0.11 12.54
C ARG A 155 -7.66 -0.66 13.09
N PHE A 156 -8.25 0.03 14.07
CA PHE A 156 -9.55 -0.35 14.62
C PHE A 156 -10.64 -0.35 13.54
N CYS A 157 -10.73 0.73 12.76
CA CYS A 157 -11.67 0.80 11.64
C CYS A 157 -11.44 -0.31 10.61
N GLU A 158 -10.17 -0.60 10.26
CA GLU A 158 -9.82 -1.69 9.34
C GLU A 158 -10.30 -3.06 9.89
N GLN A 159 -10.06 -3.34 11.17
CA GLN A 159 -10.47 -4.59 11.80
C GLN A 159 -12.00 -4.77 11.87
N VAL A 160 -12.74 -3.71 12.20
CA VAL A 160 -14.21 -3.75 12.25
C VAL A 160 -14.80 -4.03 10.86
N ILE A 161 -14.29 -3.35 9.84
CA ILE A 161 -14.75 -3.54 8.45
C ILE A 161 -14.47 -4.96 7.97
N ASP A 162 -13.28 -5.50 8.27
CA ASP A 162 -12.89 -6.85 7.85
C ASP A 162 -13.71 -7.94 8.57
N SER A 163 -13.99 -7.74 9.86
CA SER A 163 -14.86 -8.63 10.64
C SER A 163 -16.30 -8.62 10.11
N LEU A 164 -16.85 -7.44 9.83
CA LEU A 164 -18.20 -7.32 9.29
C LEU A 164 -18.31 -7.91 7.87
N GLY A 165 -17.32 -7.64 7.02
CA GLY A 165 -17.29 -8.13 5.63
C GLY A 165 -17.18 -9.66 5.54
N SER A 166 -16.35 -10.27 6.40
CA SER A 166 -16.21 -11.72 6.45
C SER A 166 -17.47 -12.41 7.00
N ALA A 167 -18.13 -11.82 8.02
CA ALA A 167 -19.40 -12.31 8.53
C ALA A 167 -20.53 -12.26 7.49
N ALA A 168 -20.58 -11.19 6.68
CA ALA A 168 -21.56 -11.05 5.60
C ALA A 168 -21.42 -12.14 4.53
N LEU A 169 -20.19 -12.51 4.14
CA LEU A 169 -19.98 -13.62 3.20
C LEU A 169 -20.40 -14.97 3.78
N LEU A 170 -20.10 -15.23 5.06
CA LEU A 170 -20.46 -16.49 5.73
C LEU A 170 -21.98 -16.66 5.86
N SER A 171 -22.72 -15.55 6.03
CA SER A 171 -24.20 -15.58 6.01
C SER A 171 -24.79 -15.88 4.63
N GLY A 172 -24.05 -15.63 3.54
CA GLY A 172 -24.51 -15.82 2.17
C GLY A 172 -24.27 -17.21 1.56
N THR A 173 -23.56 -18.09 2.26
CA THR A 173 -23.08 -19.37 1.69
C THR A 173 -23.93 -20.61 2.03
N ILE A 174 -25.23 -20.47 2.31
CA ILE A 174 -26.12 -21.63 2.55
C ILE A 174 -27.15 -21.78 1.41
N SER A 175 -26.75 -22.60 0.43
CA SER A 175 -27.53 -23.42 -0.54
C SER A 175 -28.28 -22.82 -1.77
N THR A 176 -28.02 -23.49 -2.91
CA THR A 176 -28.84 -23.72 -4.13
C THR A 176 -29.57 -22.56 -4.81
N ALA A 177 -28.86 -21.82 -5.67
CA ALA A 177 -29.02 -21.84 -7.14
C ALA A 177 -28.18 -20.70 -7.74
N CYS A 178 -27.24 -20.98 -8.65
CA CYS A 178 -26.45 -19.92 -9.30
C CYS A 178 -27.33 -18.81 -9.92
N LEU A 179 -28.54 -19.17 -10.38
CA LEU A 179 -29.51 -18.21 -10.92
C LEU A 179 -30.11 -17.28 -9.86
N SER A 180 -30.40 -17.76 -8.65
CA SER A 180 -30.91 -16.89 -7.57
C SER A 180 -29.80 -15.98 -7.04
N ILE A 181 -28.55 -16.44 -7.03
CA ILE A 181 -27.38 -15.62 -6.70
C ILE A 181 -27.18 -14.52 -7.75
N ILE A 182 -27.25 -14.84 -9.04
CA ILE A 182 -27.12 -13.83 -10.11
C ILE A 182 -28.30 -12.85 -10.07
N ALA A 183 -29.53 -13.33 -9.93
CA ALA A 183 -30.71 -12.47 -9.86
C ALA A 183 -30.69 -11.55 -8.63
N SER A 184 -30.32 -12.07 -7.46
CA SER A 184 -30.17 -11.27 -6.23
C SER A 184 -28.99 -10.29 -6.32
N ALA A 185 -27.88 -10.68 -6.92
CA ALA A 185 -26.75 -9.78 -7.19
C ALA A 185 -27.16 -8.66 -8.16
N MET A 186 -27.87 -8.96 -9.24
CA MET A 186 -28.37 -7.96 -10.18
C MET A 186 -29.41 -7.04 -9.53
N PHE A 187 -30.33 -7.58 -8.74
CA PHE A 187 -31.32 -6.78 -8.02
C PHE A 187 -30.67 -5.83 -6.99
N THR A 188 -29.71 -6.34 -6.21
CA THR A 188 -28.98 -5.52 -5.22
C THR A 188 -28.13 -4.46 -5.90
N LEU A 189 -27.40 -4.80 -6.97
CA LEU A 189 -26.64 -3.82 -7.76
C LEU A 189 -27.56 -2.78 -8.41
N GLY A 190 -28.69 -3.19 -8.99
CA GLY A 190 -29.68 -2.29 -9.57
C GLY A 190 -30.27 -1.33 -8.54
N SER A 191 -30.64 -1.83 -7.36
CA SER A 191 -31.15 -1.02 -6.25
C SER A 191 -30.11 -0.02 -5.74
N LEU A 192 -28.87 -0.46 -5.52
CA LEU A 192 -27.77 0.41 -5.10
C LEU A 192 -27.41 1.46 -6.16
N GLY A 193 -27.48 1.08 -7.44
CA GLY A 193 -27.26 1.99 -8.57
C GLY A 193 -28.34 3.06 -8.67
N GLN A 194 -29.61 2.68 -8.51
CA GLN A 194 -30.72 3.64 -8.52
C GLN A 194 -30.68 4.58 -7.31
N ASP A 195 -30.37 4.07 -6.12
CA ASP A 195 -30.16 4.91 -4.93
C ASP A 195 -29.01 5.91 -5.15
N THR A 196 -27.90 5.45 -5.75
CA THR A 196 -26.76 6.31 -6.12
C THR A 196 -27.18 7.41 -7.10
N LEU A 197 -27.97 7.09 -8.13
CA LEU A 197 -28.49 8.09 -9.08
C LEU A 197 -29.41 9.10 -8.39
N ASN A 198 -30.29 8.64 -7.51
CA ASN A 198 -31.22 9.50 -6.78
C ASN A 198 -30.48 10.47 -5.83
N ILE A 199 -29.32 10.06 -5.30
CA ILE A 199 -28.46 10.92 -4.48
C ILE A 199 -27.78 11.98 -5.36
N LEU A 200 -27.24 11.58 -6.51
CA LEU A 200 -26.41 12.45 -7.35
C LEU A 200 -27.21 13.38 -8.27
N ALA A 201 -28.36 12.95 -8.77
CA ALA A 201 -29.04 13.57 -9.90
C ALA A 201 -30.57 13.61 -9.72
N LYS A 202 -31.19 14.68 -10.19
CA LYS A 202 -32.66 14.77 -10.32
C LYS A 202 -33.17 13.91 -11.49
N PRO A 203 -34.46 13.53 -11.51
CA PRO A 203 -35.04 12.67 -12.55
C PRO A 203 -34.81 13.19 -13.98
N SER A 204 -34.86 14.51 -14.19
CA SER A 204 -34.58 15.17 -15.47
C SER A 204 -33.20 14.81 -16.05
N VAL A 205 -32.18 14.75 -15.18
CA VAL A 205 -30.80 14.40 -15.54
C VAL A 205 -30.64 12.89 -15.70
N GLN A 206 -31.34 12.10 -14.87
CA GLN A 206 -31.34 10.64 -14.99
C GLN A 206 -31.88 10.18 -16.35
N LEU A 207 -32.96 10.79 -16.84
CA LEU A 207 -33.47 10.58 -18.20
C LEU A 207 -32.41 10.89 -19.28
N GLY A 208 -31.64 11.97 -19.07
CA GLY A 208 -30.49 12.29 -19.92
C GLY A 208 -29.39 11.22 -19.90
N ILE A 209 -29.15 10.56 -18.75
CA ILE A 209 -28.22 9.42 -18.64
C ILE A 209 -28.78 8.20 -19.41
N TYR A 210 -30.09 7.94 -19.34
CA TYR A 210 -30.75 6.89 -20.13
C TYR A 210 -30.89 7.22 -21.63
N GLY A 211 -30.61 8.46 -22.02
CA GLY A 211 -30.52 8.89 -23.44
C GLY A 211 -31.78 9.53 -23.98
N VAL A 212 -32.76 9.77 -23.12
CA VAL A 212 -33.99 10.45 -23.47
C VAL A 212 -33.69 11.94 -23.54
N ARG A 213 -34.05 12.58 -24.66
CA ARG A 213 -33.93 14.04 -24.84
C ARG A 213 -35.08 14.75 -24.15
N ARG A 214 -34.85 16.02 -23.76
CA ARG A 214 -35.80 16.87 -23.04
C ARG A 214 -37.21 16.84 -23.66
N PHE A 215 -38.12 16.11 -23.03
CA PHE A 215 -39.57 16.23 -23.20
C PHE A 215 -40.16 16.64 -21.83
N PRO A 216 -41.31 17.34 -21.77
CA PRO A 216 -41.80 17.93 -20.53
C PRO A 216 -42.05 16.84 -19.48
N SER A 217 -41.44 17.02 -18.31
CA SER A 217 -41.62 16.26 -17.05
C SER A 217 -42.29 14.89 -17.18
N LEU A 218 -41.62 13.92 -17.81
CA LEU A 218 -41.93 12.51 -17.59
C LEU A 218 -41.19 12.05 -16.34
N SER A 219 -41.88 11.34 -15.46
CA SER A 219 -41.19 10.54 -14.44
C SER A 219 -40.43 9.38 -15.10
N ILE A 220 -39.51 8.76 -14.37
CA ILE A 220 -38.74 7.61 -14.90
C ILE A 220 -39.69 6.43 -15.20
N SER A 221 -40.72 6.24 -14.36
CA SER A 221 -41.77 5.26 -14.60
C SER A 221 -42.55 5.56 -15.87
N ASP A 222 -42.95 6.81 -16.08
CA ASP A 222 -43.69 7.17 -17.31
C ASP A 222 -42.83 6.96 -18.56
N ALA A 223 -41.52 7.19 -18.49
CA ALA A 223 -40.62 6.94 -19.61
C ALA A 223 -40.41 5.44 -19.90
N LEU A 224 -40.50 4.59 -18.88
CA LEU A 224 -40.44 3.13 -19.03
C LEU A 224 -41.75 2.58 -19.60
N ASP A 225 -42.89 3.08 -19.10
CA ASP A 225 -44.22 2.66 -19.54
C ASP A 225 -44.52 3.06 -20.99
N ASN A 226 -43.91 4.17 -21.46
CA ASN A 226 -44.01 4.64 -22.84
C ASN A 226 -42.93 4.06 -23.78
N ASP A 227 -42.17 3.04 -23.34
CA ASP A 227 -41.08 2.41 -24.11
C ASP A 227 -39.99 3.40 -24.63
N LEU A 228 -39.88 4.58 -24.02
CA LEU A 228 -38.83 5.55 -24.35
C LEU A 228 -37.44 5.10 -23.88
N ILE A 229 -37.41 4.19 -22.90
CA ILE A 229 -36.22 3.55 -22.36
C ILE A 229 -36.42 2.04 -22.41
N SER A 230 -35.57 1.33 -23.16
CA SER A 230 -35.55 -0.14 -23.10
C SER A 230 -35.24 -0.61 -21.67
N SER A 231 -36.01 -1.59 -21.18
CA SER A 231 -35.80 -2.23 -19.88
C SER A 231 -34.38 -2.79 -19.71
N GLN A 232 -33.79 -3.29 -20.80
CA GLN A 232 -32.41 -3.76 -20.83
C GLN A 232 -31.41 -2.61 -20.59
N ARG A 233 -31.66 -1.44 -21.18
CA ARG A 233 -30.83 -0.24 -21.01
C ARG A 233 -30.95 0.35 -19.61
N TYR A 234 -32.16 0.35 -19.05
CA TYR A 234 -32.39 0.72 -17.66
C TYR A 234 -31.62 -0.20 -16.70
N ALA A 235 -31.73 -1.52 -16.88
CA ALA A 235 -31.04 -2.50 -16.05
C ALA A 235 -29.51 -2.43 -16.18
N SER A 236 -28.99 -2.25 -17.40
CA SER A 236 -27.54 -2.18 -17.63
C SER A 236 -26.90 -0.95 -16.99
N ILE A 237 -27.54 0.22 -17.12
CA ILE A 237 -27.04 1.46 -16.52
C ILE A 237 -27.14 1.39 -14.99
N THR A 238 -28.29 0.98 -14.44
CA THR A 238 -28.47 0.91 -12.98
C THR A 238 -27.53 -0.11 -12.33
N CYS A 239 -27.41 -1.33 -12.88
CA CYS A 239 -26.47 -2.34 -12.36
C CYS A 239 -25.00 -1.96 -12.62
N GLY A 240 -24.73 -1.18 -13.67
CA GLY A 240 -23.40 -0.72 -14.04
C GLY A 240 -22.85 0.37 -13.13
N ILE A 241 -23.70 1.20 -12.51
CA ILE A 241 -23.26 2.36 -11.70
C ILE A 241 -22.45 1.97 -10.44
N PRO A 242 -22.84 0.95 -9.64
CA PRO A 242 -22.01 0.51 -8.52
C PRO A 242 -20.65 -0.02 -8.98
N LEU A 243 -20.60 -0.72 -10.11
CA LEU A 243 -19.34 -1.20 -10.70
C LEU A 243 -18.49 -0.05 -11.23
N TYR A 244 -19.14 0.94 -11.85
CA TYR A 244 -18.52 2.15 -12.35
C TYR A 244 -17.92 2.99 -11.22
N THR A 245 -18.66 3.21 -10.13
CA THR A 245 -18.16 3.91 -8.94
C THR A 245 -17.02 3.16 -8.28
N LEU A 246 -17.09 1.82 -8.19
CA LEU A 246 -15.99 0.97 -7.72
C LEU A 246 -14.72 1.09 -8.58
N TYR A 247 -14.87 1.16 -9.90
CA TYR A 247 -13.77 1.40 -10.83
C TYR A 247 -13.15 2.80 -10.65
N LEU A 248 -13.99 3.82 -10.43
CA LEU A 248 -13.49 5.18 -10.20
C LEU A 248 -12.70 5.31 -8.90
N THR A 249 -13.06 4.59 -7.85
CA THR A 249 -12.44 4.71 -6.52
C THR A 249 -11.27 3.77 -6.30
N SER A 250 -11.24 2.62 -6.97
CA SER A 250 -10.30 1.56 -6.66
C SER A 250 -9.61 1.02 -7.91
N SER A 251 -8.33 0.65 -7.76
CA SER A 251 -7.66 -0.22 -8.73
C SER A 251 -7.93 -1.67 -8.38
N PHE A 252 -8.31 -2.45 -9.39
CA PHE A 252 -8.66 -3.85 -9.19
C PHE A 252 -7.40 -4.68 -8.93
N PRO A 253 -7.47 -5.69 -8.06
CA PRO A 253 -6.32 -6.53 -7.71
C PRO A 253 -5.86 -7.44 -8.87
N PHE A 254 -6.65 -7.55 -9.94
CA PHE A 254 -6.41 -8.47 -11.06
C PHE A 254 -5.42 -7.94 -12.11
N GLY A 255 -4.64 -6.91 -11.77
CA GLY A 255 -3.60 -6.35 -12.63
C GLY A 255 -4.10 -5.39 -13.71
N TYR A 256 -3.17 -4.93 -14.55
CA TYR A 256 -3.40 -3.91 -15.58
C TYR A 256 -4.49 -4.31 -16.60
N GLN A 257 -4.61 -5.62 -16.90
CA GLN A 257 -5.58 -6.13 -17.87
C GLN A 257 -7.03 -5.93 -17.42
N ALA A 258 -7.33 -6.16 -16.14
CA ALA A 258 -8.66 -5.94 -15.60
C ALA A 258 -9.01 -4.45 -15.56
N ASP A 259 -8.07 -3.59 -15.12
CA ASP A 259 -8.28 -2.14 -15.13
C ASP A 259 -8.58 -1.62 -16.55
N PHE A 260 -7.91 -2.15 -17.59
CA PHE A 260 -8.21 -1.83 -18.98
C PHE A 260 -9.61 -2.29 -19.39
N LEU A 261 -10.00 -3.53 -19.09
CA LEU A 261 -11.34 -4.05 -19.39
C LEU A 261 -12.45 -3.24 -18.71
N PHE A 262 -12.28 -2.89 -17.43
CA PHE A 262 -13.24 -2.04 -16.72
C PHE A 262 -13.28 -0.62 -17.29
N SER A 263 -12.16 -0.07 -17.76
CA SER A 263 -12.15 1.22 -18.46
C SER A 263 -12.96 1.17 -19.76
N VAL A 264 -12.80 0.11 -20.55
CA VAL A 264 -13.55 -0.09 -21.80
C VAL A 264 -15.04 -0.28 -21.50
N LEU A 265 -15.38 -1.11 -20.51
CA LEU A 265 -16.75 -1.33 -20.07
C LEU A 265 -17.41 -0.03 -19.60
N ALA A 266 -16.72 0.74 -18.75
CA ALA A 266 -17.20 2.01 -18.21
C ALA A 266 -17.41 3.06 -19.32
N TYR A 267 -16.54 3.09 -20.34
CA TYR A 267 -16.69 3.98 -21.50
C TYR A 267 -17.84 3.53 -22.41
N SER A 268 -17.96 2.21 -22.63
CA SER A 268 -19.01 1.61 -23.46
C SER A 268 -20.40 1.77 -22.85
N LEU A 269 -20.53 1.73 -21.52
CA LEU A 269 -21.82 1.86 -20.81
C LEU A 269 -22.57 3.16 -21.13
N PHE A 270 -21.83 4.24 -21.40
CA PHE A 270 -22.37 5.57 -21.73
C PHE A 270 -22.16 5.96 -23.19
N SER A 271 -21.66 5.04 -24.03
CA SER A 271 -21.56 5.23 -25.47
C SER A 271 -22.84 4.71 -26.12
N ASP A 272 -23.42 5.48 -27.04
CA ASP A 272 -24.63 5.05 -27.73
C ASP A 272 -24.26 4.23 -28.99
N PRO A 273 -24.67 2.95 -29.09
CA PRO A 273 -24.45 2.17 -30.31
C PRO A 273 -25.27 2.68 -31.49
N ASP A 274 -26.39 3.37 -31.23
CA ASP A 274 -27.39 3.73 -32.24
C ASP A 274 -27.15 5.12 -32.88
N GLY A 275 -26.02 5.77 -32.59
CA GLY A 275 -25.65 7.05 -33.19
C GLY A 275 -26.51 8.25 -32.75
N VAL A 276 -27.30 8.11 -31.69
CA VAL A 276 -28.10 9.22 -31.12
C VAL A 276 -27.16 10.31 -30.57
N PRO A 277 -27.48 11.61 -30.76
CA PRO A 277 -26.51 12.63 -30.41
C PRO A 277 -26.44 12.83 -28.88
N ASP A 278 -25.22 12.79 -28.39
CA ASP A 278 -24.74 12.72 -27.00
C ASP A 278 -25.40 13.77 -26.07
N THR A 279 -26.02 13.30 -24.97
CA THR A 279 -26.56 14.18 -23.92
C THR A 279 -25.43 14.67 -23.01
N VAL A 280 -25.59 15.86 -22.42
CA VAL A 280 -24.58 16.44 -21.50
C VAL A 280 -24.23 15.49 -20.33
N PRO A 281 -25.20 14.87 -19.63
CA PRO A 281 -24.89 13.97 -18.51
C PRO A 281 -24.07 12.73 -18.92
N ARG A 282 -24.34 12.16 -20.10
CA ARG A 282 -23.54 11.05 -20.63
C ARG A 282 -22.12 11.45 -20.96
N ARG A 283 -21.96 12.61 -21.59
CA ARG A 283 -20.64 13.17 -21.88
C ARG A 283 -19.83 13.36 -20.60
N ILE A 284 -20.46 13.86 -19.53
CA ILE A 284 -19.81 14.01 -18.21
C ILE A 284 -19.35 12.64 -17.69
N MET A 285 -20.23 11.63 -17.68
CA MET A 285 -19.89 10.27 -17.20
C MET A 285 -18.78 9.62 -18.05
N ARG A 286 -18.78 9.83 -19.36
CA ARG A 286 -17.72 9.33 -20.25
C ARG A 286 -16.40 10.05 -20.01
N ASN A 287 -16.40 11.37 -19.87
CA ASN A 287 -15.19 12.14 -19.61
C ASN A 287 -14.59 11.82 -18.24
N LEU A 288 -15.40 11.38 -17.26
CA LEU A 288 -14.93 11.00 -15.94
C LEU A 288 -14.05 9.74 -15.96
N THR A 289 -14.25 8.81 -16.91
CA THR A 289 -13.34 7.65 -17.08
C THR A 289 -11.96 8.08 -17.60
N ILE A 290 -11.93 9.03 -18.54
CA ILE A 290 -10.69 9.64 -19.05
C ILE A 290 -9.99 10.42 -17.92
N ALA A 291 -10.74 11.22 -17.16
CA ALA A 291 -10.22 11.96 -16.02
C ALA A 291 -9.61 11.02 -14.96
N ARG A 292 -10.24 9.86 -14.71
CA ARG A 292 -9.69 8.83 -13.82
C ARG A 292 -8.37 8.25 -14.32
N ALA A 293 -8.24 7.98 -15.62
CA ALA A 293 -7.00 7.50 -16.23
C ALA A 293 -5.88 8.54 -16.08
N LEU A 294 -6.17 9.82 -16.35
CA LEU A 294 -5.24 10.92 -16.13
C LEU A 294 -4.85 11.06 -14.65
N ALA A 295 -5.81 10.99 -13.74
CA ALA A 295 -5.55 11.04 -12.30
C ALA A 295 -4.65 9.87 -11.85
N LYS A 296 -4.83 8.67 -12.42
CA LYS A 296 -3.95 7.52 -12.16
C LYS A 296 -2.52 7.78 -12.64
N ALA A 297 -2.36 8.34 -13.84
CA ALA A 297 -1.05 8.68 -14.37
C ALA A 297 -0.34 9.73 -13.48
N VAL A 298 -1.06 10.77 -13.07
CA VAL A 298 -0.54 11.79 -12.14
C VAL A 298 -0.16 11.16 -10.79
N TYR A 299 -0.99 10.28 -10.24
CA TYR A 299 -0.70 9.56 -9.00
C TYR A 299 0.58 8.71 -9.10
N ASN A 300 0.75 7.97 -10.19
CA ASN A 300 1.93 7.12 -10.42
C ASN A 300 3.22 7.95 -10.51
N ILE A 301 3.15 9.12 -11.13
CA ILE A 301 4.30 10.03 -11.29
C ILE A 301 4.64 10.76 -9.98
N SER A 302 3.64 11.07 -9.15
CA SER A 302 3.78 11.87 -7.94
C SER A 302 3.84 11.02 -6.67
N LEU A 303 2.68 10.65 -6.12
CA LEU A 303 2.56 9.99 -4.82
C LEU A 303 3.16 8.59 -4.81
N ASN A 304 2.94 7.79 -5.85
CA ASN A 304 3.48 6.43 -5.89
C ASN A 304 5.02 6.43 -5.91
N LYS A 305 5.61 7.40 -6.59
CA LYS A 305 7.06 7.62 -6.58
C LYS A 305 7.59 7.95 -5.18
N ILE A 306 6.86 8.76 -4.41
CA ILE A 306 7.21 9.05 -3.01
C ILE A 306 7.13 7.78 -2.16
N TYR A 307 6.06 6.98 -2.32
CA TYR A 307 5.93 5.70 -1.63
C TYR A 307 7.04 4.71 -1.98
N TYR A 308 7.46 4.65 -3.25
CA TYR A 308 8.60 3.85 -3.70
C TYR A 308 9.87 4.22 -2.93
N TYR A 309 10.20 5.52 -2.81
CA TYR A 309 11.38 5.94 -2.05
C TYR A 309 11.27 5.62 -0.56
N TRP A 310 10.11 5.87 0.05
CA TRP A 310 9.87 5.53 1.45
C TRP A 310 10.08 4.03 1.72
N HIS A 311 9.61 3.19 0.81
CA HIS A 311 9.78 1.74 0.92
C HIS A 311 11.24 1.33 0.73
N LYS A 312 11.93 1.88 -0.29
CA LYS A 312 13.37 1.64 -0.57
C LYS A 312 14.25 1.93 0.65
N THR A 313 13.88 2.92 1.47
CA THR A 313 14.62 3.25 2.70
C THR A 313 14.40 2.25 3.83
N ILE A 314 13.18 1.70 4.01
CA ILE A 314 12.81 1.02 5.25
C ILE A 314 12.91 -0.50 5.18
N GLN A 315 12.55 -1.12 4.05
CA GLN A 315 12.24 -2.55 4.02
C GLN A 315 12.60 -3.21 2.68
N PRO A 316 13.85 -3.71 2.52
CA PRO A 316 14.26 -4.37 1.28
C PRO A 316 13.65 -5.78 1.09
N CYS A 317 13.31 -6.52 2.16
CA CYS A 317 12.73 -7.88 2.01
C CYS A 317 11.33 -7.94 1.36
N PHE A 318 10.63 -6.82 1.21
CA PHE A 318 9.33 -6.79 0.50
C PHE A 318 9.45 -6.42 -0.97
N PHE A 319 10.57 -5.78 -1.34
CA PHE A 319 10.93 -5.67 -2.75
C PHE A 319 11.05 -7.06 -3.36
N THR A 320 11.68 -8.00 -2.63
CA THR A 320 12.05 -9.31 -3.17
C THR A 320 10.87 -10.22 -3.50
N ASP A 321 9.74 -10.09 -2.80
CA ASP A 321 8.58 -10.98 -2.97
C ASP A 321 7.60 -10.51 -4.06
N LYS A 322 7.67 -9.24 -4.49
CA LYS A 322 6.70 -8.62 -5.41
C LYS A 322 7.30 -8.11 -6.71
N LEU A 323 8.60 -7.83 -6.74
CA LEU A 323 9.29 -7.54 -7.98
C LEU A 323 9.76 -8.82 -8.66
N SER A 324 9.88 -8.76 -9.98
CA SER A 324 10.51 -9.86 -10.71
C SER A 324 11.99 -9.96 -10.32
N GLN A 325 12.55 -11.17 -10.41
CA GLN A 325 13.98 -11.38 -10.14
C GLN A 325 14.87 -10.46 -11.00
N GLU A 326 14.45 -10.21 -12.24
CA GLU A 326 15.13 -9.28 -13.15
C GLU A 326 15.12 -7.84 -12.62
N ASP A 327 13.99 -7.37 -12.09
CA ASP A 327 13.88 -6.02 -11.54
C ASP A 327 14.73 -5.88 -10.26
N LEU A 328 14.87 -6.94 -9.46
CA LEU A 328 15.70 -6.96 -8.25
C LEU A 328 17.20 -6.89 -8.54
N ILE A 329 17.66 -7.67 -9.52
CA ILE A 329 19.07 -7.66 -9.97
C ILE A 329 19.41 -6.26 -10.49
N ARG A 330 18.54 -5.68 -11.33
CA ARG A 330 18.75 -4.32 -11.86
C ARG A 330 18.78 -3.26 -10.76
N ILE A 331 17.98 -3.39 -9.70
CA ILE A 331 18.03 -2.46 -8.56
C ILE A 331 19.36 -2.55 -7.82
N GLU A 332 19.92 -3.75 -7.66
CA GLU A 332 21.23 -3.92 -7.01
C GLU A 332 22.35 -3.31 -7.87
N GLU A 333 22.34 -3.60 -9.17
CA GLU A 333 23.23 -3.02 -10.18
C GLU A 333 23.14 -1.49 -10.17
N ASP A 334 21.94 -0.90 -10.03
CA ASP A 334 21.78 0.55 -9.95
C ASP A 334 22.40 1.16 -8.70
N ILE A 335 22.26 0.49 -7.56
CA ILE A 335 22.87 0.96 -6.32
C ILE A 335 24.41 0.82 -6.45
N GLU A 336 24.91 -0.17 -7.18
CA GLU A 336 26.34 -0.27 -7.57
C GLU A 336 26.76 0.88 -8.47
N GLU A 337 26.06 1.12 -9.57
CA GLU A 337 26.31 2.24 -10.49
C GLU A 337 26.26 3.60 -9.75
N ASP A 338 25.32 3.79 -8.82
CA ASP A 338 25.20 5.04 -8.05
C ASP A 338 26.37 5.25 -7.09
N ASN A 339 26.83 4.18 -6.42
CA ASN A 339 27.98 4.23 -5.52
C ASN A 339 29.30 4.42 -6.29
N GLU A 340 29.50 3.67 -7.38
CA GLU A 340 30.65 3.85 -8.28
C GLU A 340 30.66 5.24 -8.91
N GLN A 341 29.49 5.77 -9.27
CA GLN A 341 29.42 7.10 -9.85
C GLN A 341 29.71 8.17 -8.79
N THR A 342 29.30 7.98 -7.54
CA THR A 342 29.65 8.89 -6.44
C THR A 342 31.15 9.00 -6.27
N SER A 343 31.85 7.85 -6.27
CA SER A 343 33.32 7.84 -6.21
C SER A 343 33.97 8.41 -7.48
N ARG A 344 33.42 8.13 -8.67
CA ARG A 344 33.87 8.73 -9.94
C ARG A 344 33.62 10.23 -10.01
N ASP A 345 32.54 10.74 -9.41
CA ASP A 345 32.19 12.16 -9.37
C ASP A 345 33.09 12.91 -8.38
N GLU A 346 33.45 12.31 -7.25
CA GLU A 346 34.50 12.81 -6.34
C GLU A 346 35.85 12.94 -7.06
N VAL A 347 36.25 11.91 -7.83
CA VAL A 347 37.47 11.93 -8.65
C VAL A 347 37.35 12.92 -9.82
N ALA A 348 36.20 13.00 -10.48
CA ALA A 348 35.96 13.92 -11.59
C ALA A 348 35.94 15.38 -11.11
N ALA A 349 35.47 15.66 -9.89
CA ALA A 349 35.51 17.01 -9.30
C ALA A 349 36.95 17.54 -9.19
N THR A 350 37.93 16.67 -8.92
CA THR A 350 39.35 17.05 -8.91
C THR A 350 39.87 17.36 -10.32
N LYS A 351 39.44 16.60 -11.34
CA LYS A 351 39.84 16.78 -12.75
C LYS A 351 39.13 17.95 -13.45
N ASP A 352 37.88 18.23 -13.05
CA ASP A 352 37.04 19.28 -13.62
C ASP A 352 37.54 20.70 -13.28
N SER A 353 38.44 20.83 -12.28
CA SER A 353 39.20 22.05 -11.98
C SER A 353 39.97 22.62 -13.18
N ARG A 354 40.29 21.78 -14.17
CA ARG A 354 41.13 22.10 -15.34
C ARG A 354 40.35 22.70 -16.54
N TYR A 355 39.01 22.68 -16.52
CA TYR A 355 38.18 23.22 -17.61
C TYR A 355 37.61 24.62 -17.31
N PRO A 356 37.30 25.44 -18.35
CA PRO A 356 36.57 26.69 -18.20
C PRO A 356 35.20 26.49 -17.54
N PHE A 357 34.76 27.47 -16.75
CA PHE A 357 33.55 27.40 -15.93
C PHE A 357 32.30 26.96 -16.68
N LEU A 358 32.04 27.51 -17.88
CA LEU A 358 30.84 27.18 -18.66
C LEU A 358 30.82 25.73 -19.13
N PHE A 359 31.96 25.21 -19.60
CA PHE A 359 32.07 23.82 -20.06
C PHE A 359 31.96 22.82 -18.89
N ARG A 360 32.49 23.20 -17.72
CA ARG A 360 32.34 22.46 -16.46
C ARG A 360 30.87 22.34 -16.06
N VAL A 361 30.13 23.46 -16.10
CA VAL A 361 28.70 23.49 -15.76
C VAL A 361 27.88 22.67 -16.77
N LEU A 362 28.12 22.86 -18.07
CA LEU A 362 27.35 22.18 -19.12
C LEU A 362 27.57 20.66 -19.13
N ARG A 363 28.81 20.21 -18.89
CA ARG A 363 29.13 18.78 -18.79
C ARG A 363 28.58 18.16 -17.50
N LYS A 364 28.48 18.93 -16.42
CA LYS A 364 27.86 18.49 -15.17
C LYS A 364 26.34 18.38 -15.31
N THR A 365 25.70 19.36 -15.94
CA THR A 365 24.24 19.34 -16.16
C THR A 365 23.82 18.28 -17.17
N PHE A 366 24.58 18.07 -18.25
CA PHE A 366 24.27 17.03 -19.24
C PHE A 366 24.39 15.62 -18.66
N ARG A 367 25.48 15.31 -17.93
CA ARG A 367 25.66 14.02 -17.23
C ARG A 367 24.55 13.78 -16.20
N TYR A 368 24.20 14.82 -15.44
CA TYR A 368 23.11 14.75 -14.48
C TYR A 368 21.76 14.51 -15.17
N PHE A 369 21.48 15.18 -16.29
CA PHE A 369 20.21 15.10 -16.99
C PHE A 369 19.98 13.74 -17.65
N THR A 370 20.97 13.20 -18.37
CA THR A 370 20.84 11.89 -19.02
C THR A 370 20.68 10.76 -18.01
N LYS A 371 21.46 10.80 -16.90
CA LYS A 371 21.32 9.87 -15.77
C LYS A 371 19.95 10.01 -15.12
N SER A 372 19.57 11.24 -14.78
CA SER A 372 18.29 11.53 -14.14
C SER A 372 17.12 11.07 -14.99
N LEU A 373 17.19 11.16 -16.33
CA LEU A 373 16.13 10.67 -17.21
C LEU A 373 16.03 9.14 -17.23
N LYS A 374 17.16 8.41 -17.36
CA LYS A 374 17.16 6.94 -17.36
C LYS A 374 16.58 6.39 -16.04
N THR A 375 17.05 6.91 -14.91
CA THR A 375 16.56 6.53 -13.58
C THR A 375 15.08 6.90 -13.42
N TRP A 376 14.70 8.12 -13.82
CA TRP A 376 13.32 8.59 -13.70
C TRP A 376 12.33 7.74 -14.51
N TRP A 377 12.66 7.39 -15.76
CA TRP A 377 11.81 6.56 -16.62
C TRP A 377 11.62 5.16 -16.05
N ARG A 378 12.67 4.55 -15.49
CA ARG A 378 12.59 3.22 -14.88
C ARG A 378 11.78 3.23 -13.59
N GLU A 379 12.03 4.20 -12.71
CA GLU A 379 11.24 4.38 -11.49
C GLU A 379 9.76 4.53 -11.83
N LEU A 380 9.44 5.32 -12.88
CA LEU A 380 8.08 5.51 -13.37
C LEU A 380 7.49 4.20 -13.91
N PHE A 381 8.27 3.37 -14.61
CA PHE A 381 7.82 2.05 -15.08
C PHE A 381 7.49 1.10 -13.92
N ILE A 382 8.34 1.04 -12.89
CA ILE A 382 8.10 0.23 -11.69
C ILE A 382 6.86 0.77 -10.94
N CYS A 383 6.76 2.08 -10.76
CA CYS A 383 5.61 2.74 -10.15
C CYS A 383 4.33 2.64 -10.99
N SER A 384 4.41 2.30 -12.27
CA SER A 384 3.23 2.03 -13.09
C SER A 384 2.72 0.60 -12.88
N LYS A 385 3.63 -0.36 -12.65
CA LYS A 385 3.30 -1.77 -12.41
C LYS A 385 2.82 -2.06 -10.98
N VAL A 386 3.47 -1.44 -9.99
CA VAL A 386 3.26 -1.75 -8.57
C VAL A 386 2.79 -0.51 -7.82
N ASP A 387 1.67 -0.64 -7.10
CA ASP A 387 1.19 0.40 -6.18
C ASP A 387 1.86 0.22 -4.80
N PHE A 388 2.84 1.06 -4.49
CA PHE A 388 3.60 1.02 -3.25
C PHE A 388 2.80 1.54 -2.05
N SER A 389 1.65 2.20 -2.26
CA SER A 389 0.81 2.66 -1.14
C SER A 389 0.19 1.50 -0.36
N VAL A 390 -0.09 0.39 -1.04
CA VAL A 390 -0.65 -0.83 -0.45
C VAL A 390 0.32 -1.46 0.56
N MET A 391 1.62 -1.23 0.40
CA MET A 391 2.66 -1.77 1.29
C MET A 391 2.65 -1.14 2.69
N PHE A 392 2.13 0.07 2.83
CA PHE A 392 1.91 0.70 4.14
C PHE A 392 0.56 0.33 4.77
N GLY A 393 -0.23 -0.52 4.10
CA GLY A 393 -1.43 -1.14 4.63
C GLY A 393 -2.34 -1.64 3.52
N SER A 394 -2.64 -2.93 3.53
CA SER A 394 -3.65 -3.52 2.65
C SER A 394 -5.01 -2.82 2.84
N SER A 395 -5.65 -2.46 1.73
CA SER A 395 -7.08 -2.11 1.74
C SER A 395 -7.84 -3.39 1.45
N SER A 396 -8.66 -3.86 2.39
CA SER A 396 -9.55 -4.98 2.11
C SER A 396 -10.52 -4.63 0.99
N MET A 397 -10.92 -5.64 0.21
CA MET A 397 -11.90 -5.44 -0.85
C MET A 397 -13.22 -4.89 -0.31
N TYR A 398 -13.61 -5.29 0.91
CA TYR A 398 -14.79 -4.74 1.59
C TYR A 398 -14.69 -3.24 1.83
N ARG A 399 -13.52 -2.75 2.26
CA ARG A 399 -13.28 -1.31 2.41
C ARG A 399 -13.45 -0.58 1.09
N LYS A 400 -12.90 -1.13 -0.01
CA LYS A 400 -13.04 -0.54 -1.35
C LYS A 400 -14.51 -0.46 -1.78
N VAL A 401 -15.28 -1.53 -1.58
CA VAL A 401 -16.72 -1.56 -1.89
C VAL A 401 -17.48 -0.55 -1.02
N LEU A 402 -17.25 -0.55 0.29
CA LEU A 402 -17.93 0.33 1.23
C LEU A 402 -17.63 1.82 0.93
N VAL A 403 -16.37 2.17 0.72
CA VAL A 403 -15.98 3.54 0.32
C VAL A 403 -16.68 3.95 -0.98
N SER A 404 -16.81 3.04 -1.95
CA SER A 404 -17.47 3.32 -3.23
C SER A 404 -18.96 3.58 -3.08
N LEU A 405 -19.65 2.83 -2.21
CA LEU A 405 -21.07 3.01 -1.94
C LEU A 405 -21.39 4.27 -1.13
N PHE A 406 -20.51 4.65 -0.20
CA PHE A 406 -20.70 5.87 0.60
C PHE A 406 -20.21 7.15 -0.10
N LEU A 407 -19.32 7.04 -1.09
CA LEU A 407 -18.77 8.19 -1.80
C LEU A 407 -19.83 9.15 -2.36
N PRO A 408 -20.92 8.70 -3.03
CA PRO A 408 -21.96 9.60 -3.54
C PRO A 408 -22.62 10.44 -2.44
N ARG A 409 -22.86 9.87 -1.26
CA ARG A 409 -23.47 10.58 -0.12
C ARG A 409 -22.53 11.63 0.44
N VAL A 410 -21.26 11.28 0.63
CA VAL A 410 -20.23 12.21 1.10
C VAL A 410 -20.00 13.31 0.07
N GLY A 411 -19.99 12.97 -1.22
CA GLY A 411 -19.85 13.92 -2.32
C GLY A 411 -20.99 14.93 -2.38
N LYS A 412 -22.25 14.48 -2.24
CA LYS A 412 -23.41 15.37 -2.10
C LYS A 412 -23.27 16.30 -0.89
N TYR A 413 -22.87 15.77 0.26
CA TYR A 413 -22.68 16.57 1.47
C TYR A 413 -21.61 17.66 1.29
N ILE A 414 -20.49 17.34 0.62
CA ILE A 414 -19.44 18.32 0.28
C ILE A 414 -19.94 19.33 -0.75
N SER A 415 -20.70 18.88 -1.74
CA SER A 415 -21.32 19.75 -2.75
C SER A 415 -22.20 20.81 -2.10
N ASP A 416 -23.13 20.39 -1.24
CA ASP A 416 -24.14 21.26 -0.64
C ASP A 416 -23.56 22.22 0.42
N ASN A 417 -22.53 21.80 1.16
CA ASN A 417 -21.93 22.63 2.23
C ASN A 417 -20.68 23.41 1.80
N LEU A 418 -19.76 22.77 1.09
CA LEU A 418 -18.45 23.34 0.76
C LEU A 418 -18.46 24.01 -0.63
N LEU A 419 -18.87 23.28 -1.68
CA LEU A 419 -18.74 23.78 -3.05
C LEU A 419 -19.74 24.89 -3.37
N VAL A 420 -20.95 24.84 -2.80
CA VAL A 420 -21.94 25.93 -2.90
C VAL A 420 -21.41 27.24 -2.33
N SER A 421 -20.62 27.16 -1.25
CA SER A 421 -20.10 28.32 -0.53
C SER A 421 -18.97 29.05 -1.29
N ILE A 422 -18.42 28.44 -2.34
CA ILE A 422 -17.32 29.04 -3.12
C ILE A 422 -17.90 30.05 -4.13
N PRO A 423 -17.53 31.35 -4.04
CA PRO A 423 -18.00 32.35 -4.98
C PRO A 423 -17.51 32.04 -6.40
N GLY A 424 -18.42 32.09 -7.37
CA GLY A 424 -18.11 31.82 -8.78
C GLY A 424 -18.15 30.33 -9.20
N MET A 425 -18.35 29.39 -8.27
CA MET A 425 -18.47 27.96 -8.59
C MET A 425 -19.62 27.69 -9.58
N ASN A 426 -20.83 28.17 -9.29
CA ASN A 426 -21.98 27.97 -10.18
C ASN A 426 -21.78 28.63 -11.55
N THR A 427 -21.09 29.78 -11.61
CA THR A 427 -20.74 30.46 -12.87
C THR A 427 -19.75 29.66 -13.70
N PHE A 428 -18.77 29.02 -13.07
CA PHE A 428 -17.83 28.12 -13.75
C PHE A 428 -18.56 26.89 -14.30
N LEU A 429 -19.42 26.26 -13.50
CA LEU A 429 -20.15 25.05 -13.90
C LEU A 429 -21.15 25.30 -15.02
N ASN A 430 -21.83 26.45 -15.03
CA ASN A 430 -22.74 26.85 -16.10
C ASN A 430 -22.08 26.93 -17.49
N ARG A 431 -20.74 26.95 -17.60
CA ARG A 431 -20.04 26.87 -18.89
C ARG A 431 -20.06 25.47 -19.49
N PHE A 432 -20.30 24.44 -18.68
CA PHE A 432 -20.25 23.03 -19.05
C PHE A 432 -21.62 22.36 -19.02
N THR A 433 -22.66 23.07 -18.58
CA THR A 433 -24.01 22.53 -18.37
C THR A 433 -25.07 23.48 -18.91
N ASP A 434 -26.12 22.93 -19.50
CA ASP A 434 -27.17 23.72 -20.15
C ASP A 434 -28.37 23.97 -19.22
N THR A 435 -28.59 23.11 -18.22
CA THR A 435 -29.68 23.25 -17.24
C THR A 435 -29.18 23.36 -15.80
N PRO A 436 -29.97 23.98 -14.90
CA PRO A 436 -29.63 24.05 -13.48
C PRO A 436 -29.54 22.67 -12.82
N ASP A 437 -30.32 21.69 -13.28
CA ASP A 437 -30.27 20.32 -12.77
C ASP A 437 -28.98 19.60 -13.20
N GLU A 438 -28.52 19.82 -14.43
CA GLU A 438 -27.21 19.33 -14.89
C GLU A 438 -26.05 19.97 -14.10
N ASN A 439 -26.16 21.26 -13.75
CA ASN A 439 -25.19 21.94 -12.90
C ASN A 439 -25.12 21.29 -11.52
N LEU A 440 -26.27 21.04 -10.88
CA LEU A 440 -26.32 20.35 -9.58
C LEU A 440 -25.68 18.95 -9.65
N PHE A 441 -25.95 18.20 -10.72
CA PHE A 441 -25.32 16.90 -10.96
C PHE A 441 -23.79 17.00 -11.08
N LEU A 442 -23.29 17.94 -11.90
CA LEU A 442 -21.86 18.15 -12.07
C LEU A 442 -21.18 18.59 -10.76
N ARG A 443 -21.84 19.44 -9.97
CA ARG A 443 -21.35 19.86 -8.64
C ARG A 443 -21.27 18.69 -7.67
N ASN A 444 -22.26 17.79 -7.67
CA ASN A 444 -22.23 16.58 -6.84
C ASN A 444 -21.08 15.63 -7.23
N ILE A 445 -20.80 15.47 -8.54
CA ILE A 445 -19.64 14.73 -9.03
C ILE A 445 -18.33 15.38 -8.56
N LEU A 446 -18.23 16.71 -8.64
CA LEU A 446 -17.06 17.43 -8.12
C LEU A 446 -16.92 17.24 -6.61
N GLY A 447 -18.02 17.21 -5.87
CA GLY A 447 -18.02 16.86 -4.44
C GLY A 447 -17.42 15.47 -4.19
N CYS A 448 -17.78 14.47 -4.99
CA CYS A 448 -17.15 13.14 -4.94
C CYS A 448 -15.65 13.20 -5.24
N ALA A 449 -15.22 13.98 -6.24
CA ALA A 449 -13.81 14.14 -6.58
C ALA A 449 -13.03 14.81 -5.43
N THR A 450 -13.60 15.83 -4.80
CA THR A 450 -13.02 16.48 -3.60
C THR A 450 -12.94 15.51 -2.42
N ALA A 451 -13.99 14.70 -2.17
CA ALA A 451 -13.97 13.67 -1.14
C ALA A 451 -12.82 12.67 -1.35
N SER A 452 -12.65 12.21 -2.59
CA SER A 452 -11.58 11.29 -2.98
C SER A 452 -10.19 11.92 -2.78
N LEU A 453 -10.04 13.21 -3.10
CA LEU A 453 -8.80 13.95 -2.88
C LEU A 453 -8.49 14.09 -1.39
N ILE A 454 -9.46 14.45 -0.55
CA ILE A 454 -9.31 14.51 0.91
C ILE A 454 -8.89 13.14 1.46
N SER A 455 -9.56 12.07 1.02
CA SER A 455 -9.23 10.69 1.41
C SER A 455 -7.80 10.29 1.01
N THR A 456 -7.35 10.73 -0.17
CA THR A 456 -5.98 10.50 -0.66
C THR A 456 -4.95 11.24 0.21
N VAL A 457 -5.20 12.50 0.55
CA VAL A 457 -4.33 13.30 1.43
C VAL A 457 -4.26 12.70 2.82
N LEU A 458 -5.40 12.28 3.38
CA LEU A 458 -5.44 11.62 4.69
C LEU A 458 -4.67 10.29 4.67
N SER A 459 -4.87 9.48 3.62
CA SER A 459 -4.14 8.22 3.45
C SER A 459 -2.63 8.45 3.34
N PHE A 460 -2.21 9.49 2.61
CA PHE A 460 -0.81 9.89 2.51
C PHE A 460 -0.23 10.31 3.87
N ALA A 461 -0.95 11.14 4.64
CA ALA A 461 -0.53 11.53 5.98
C ALA A 461 -0.40 10.32 6.92
N LEU A 462 -1.38 9.41 6.92
CA LEU A 462 -1.33 8.19 7.72
C LEU A 462 -0.17 7.28 7.31
N ASN A 463 0.07 7.12 6.02
CA ASN A 463 1.21 6.34 5.51
C ASN A 463 2.55 7.01 5.84
N TYR A 464 2.63 8.34 5.85
CA TYR A 464 3.81 9.08 6.30
C TYR A 464 4.12 8.85 7.78
N PHE A 465 3.09 8.90 8.65
CA PHE A 465 3.28 8.58 10.07
C PHE A 465 3.74 7.14 10.26
N ARG A 466 3.23 6.19 9.45
CA ARG A 466 3.69 4.79 9.47
C ARG A 466 5.13 4.66 8.98
N TYR A 467 5.50 5.33 7.89
CA TYR A 467 6.89 5.41 7.42
C TYR A 467 7.82 5.92 8.52
N ARG A 468 7.44 7.01 9.21
CA ARG A 468 8.22 7.56 10.32
C ARG A 468 8.36 6.58 11.50
N GLN A 469 7.30 5.86 11.84
CA GLN A 469 7.35 4.82 12.87
C GLN A 469 8.32 3.69 12.52
N LEU A 470 8.24 3.18 11.28
CA LEU A 470 9.08 2.07 10.83
C LEU A 470 10.55 2.49 10.66
N ARG A 471 10.81 3.76 10.33
CA ARG A 471 12.19 4.30 10.22
C ARG A 471 12.86 4.45 11.57
N HIS A 472 12.11 4.83 12.60
CA HIS A 472 12.60 5.06 13.96
C HIS A 472 12.23 3.90 14.89
N ILE A 473 12.57 2.69 14.48
CA ILE A 473 12.51 1.52 15.37
C ILE A 473 13.83 1.45 16.11
N ASP A 474 13.75 1.53 17.43
CA ASP A 474 14.88 1.36 18.31
C ASP A 474 14.78 0.03 19.06
N VAL A 475 15.93 -0.57 19.31
CA VAL A 475 16.04 -1.74 20.18
C VAL A 475 16.08 -1.20 21.61
N ASP A 476 15.06 -1.51 22.40
CA ASP A 476 14.98 -1.03 23.78
C ASP A 476 15.65 -2.06 24.71
N ASP A 477 16.77 -1.68 25.32
CA ASP A 477 17.46 -2.49 26.33
C ASP A 477 16.63 -2.64 27.61
N SER A 478 15.70 -1.71 27.86
CA SER A 478 14.79 -1.69 29.03
C SER A 478 13.57 -2.61 28.87
N SER A 479 13.79 -3.79 28.30
CA SER A 479 12.82 -4.89 28.22
C SER A 479 12.07 -5.16 29.55
N THR A 480 12.62 -4.77 30.70
CA THR A 480 12.07 -4.99 32.04
C THR A 480 10.77 -4.26 32.33
N GLU A 481 10.54 -3.02 31.87
CA GLU A 481 9.29 -2.28 32.19
C GLU A 481 8.10 -2.76 31.34
N TYR A 482 8.30 -2.95 30.04
CA TYR A 482 7.25 -3.48 29.16
C TYR A 482 6.96 -4.96 29.45
N LEU A 483 7.97 -5.79 29.75
CA LEU A 483 7.73 -7.17 30.18
C LEU A 483 7.01 -7.22 31.53
N LYS A 484 7.28 -6.29 32.46
CA LYS A 484 6.49 -6.14 33.69
C LYS A 484 5.05 -5.75 33.39
N TYR A 485 4.80 -4.84 32.44
CA TYR A 485 3.46 -4.48 32.00
C TYR A 485 2.73 -5.65 31.33
N VAL A 486 3.36 -6.34 30.37
CA VAL A 486 2.80 -7.50 29.67
C VAL A 486 2.54 -8.65 30.66
N ASN A 487 3.45 -8.94 31.59
CA ASN A 487 3.21 -9.94 32.63
C ASN A 487 2.11 -9.51 33.62
N LYS A 488 1.91 -8.21 33.85
CA LYS A 488 0.81 -7.72 34.69
C LYS A 488 -0.55 -7.76 34.00
N VAL A 489 -0.59 -7.62 32.66
CA VAL A 489 -1.83 -7.52 31.88
C VAL A 489 -2.23 -8.87 31.25
N TYR A 490 -1.25 -9.67 30.82
CA TYR A 490 -1.44 -10.96 30.15
C TYR A 490 -0.74 -12.12 30.84
N GLY A 491 0.06 -11.87 31.87
CA GLY A 491 0.51 -12.95 32.73
C GLY A 491 -0.72 -13.45 33.46
N GLU A 492 -1.18 -14.64 33.09
CA GLU A 492 -1.98 -15.44 33.99
C GLU A 492 -1.27 -15.45 35.33
N ASP A 493 -2.00 -15.11 36.40
CA ASP A 493 -1.59 -15.39 37.76
C ASP A 493 -1.31 -16.89 37.85
N GLY A 494 -0.06 -17.27 37.59
CA GLY A 494 0.51 -18.59 37.83
C GLY A 494 0.67 -18.87 39.32
N THR A 495 -0.30 -18.45 40.12
CA THR A 495 -0.56 -18.97 41.46
C THR A 495 -1.78 -19.87 41.39
N GLN A 496 -1.62 -21.02 40.74
CA GLN A 496 -2.37 -22.22 41.09
C GLN A 496 -1.40 -23.41 41.07
N GLN A 497 -0.95 -23.73 42.29
CA GLN A 497 -0.49 -25.03 42.85
C GLN A 497 0.38 -25.96 42.02
#